data_AF-A0A225WH03-F1
#
_entry.id   AF-A0A225WH03-F1
#
_cell.length_a   1.000
_cell.length_b   1.000
_cell.length_c   1.000
_cell.angle_alpha   90.00
_cell.angle_beta   90.00
_cell.angle_gamma   90.00
#
_symmetry.space_group_name_H-M   'P 1'
#
loop_
_entity.id
_entity.type
_entity.pdbx_description
1 polymer ?
#
loop_
_entity_poly.entity_id
_entity_poly.type
_entity_poly.pdbx_seq_one_letter_code
_entity_poly.pdbx_strand_id
1 'polypeptide(L)'
;RLDFLHTFCPRFCTDLDKHVKDYIAMQADKSIISGIVYEHGMEGFNEQEENNLLLYLSMAMETVKEIAGLYDDYKDVVCTCSKCAYYRSPKRLAEGHEDMARKELPW
;
A
#
# COMPACT_ATOMS: atom_id res chain seq x y z
N ARG A 1 -3.82 -4.51 13.89
CA ARG A 1 -2.66 -5.39 13.62
C ARG A 1 -1.95 -4.88 12.38
N LEU A 2 -1.15 -3.82 12.53
CA LEU A 2 -0.15 -3.34 11.56
C LEU A 2 1.24 -3.28 12.24
N ASP A 3 1.36 -3.86 13.44
CA ASP A 3 2.56 -3.80 14.29
C ASP A 3 3.77 -4.45 13.63
N PHE A 4 3.51 -5.34 12.66
CA PHE A 4 4.52 -5.88 11.76
C PHE A 4 5.24 -4.77 10.99
N LEU A 5 4.54 -3.78 10.44
CA LEU A 5 5.14 -2.68 9.66
C LEU A 5 6.00 -1.77 10.52
N HIS A 6 5.58 -1.49 11.76
CA HIS A 6 6.37 -0.75 12.74
C HIS A 6 7.67 -1.46 13.16
N THR A 7 7.74 -2.78 12.99
CA THR A 7 8.93 -3.58 13.33
C THR A 7 9.80 -3.85 12.10
N PHE A 8 9.18 -4.08 10.95
CA PHE A 8 9.85 -4.45 9.71
C PHE A 8 10.44 -3.24 9.00
N CYS A 9 9.69 -2.13 8.89
CA CYS A 9 10.14 -0.96 8.14
C CYS A 9 11.46 -0.38 8.70
N PRO A 10 11.64 -0.21 10.04
CA PRO A 10 12.91 0.28 10.57
C PRO A 10 14.09 -0.67 10.34
N ARG A 11 13.86 -1.99 10.40
CA ARG A 11 14.92 -3.00 10.15
C ARG A 11 15.41 -2.96 8.71
N PHE A 12 14.46 -2.91 7.78
CA PHE A 12 14.78 -2.80 6.36
C PHE A 12 15.50 -1.49 6.03
N CYS A 13 15.13 -0.37 6.66
CA CYS A 13 15.89 0.87 6.53
C CYS A 13 17.33 0.73 7.05
N THR A 14 17.55 0.07 8.19
CA THR A 14 18.90 -0.12 8.73
C THR A 14 19.77 -1.03 7.86
N ASP A 15 19.19 -2.06 7.28
CA ASP A 15 19.90 -2.99 6.40
C ASP A 15 20.26 -2.29 5.08
N LEU A 16 19.34 -1.52 4.49
CA LEU A 16 19.61 -0.73 3.29
C LEU A 16 20.67 0.36 3.53
N ASP A 17 20.61 1.07 4.67
CA ASP A 17 21.63 2.06 5.04
C ASP A 17 23.01 1.45 5.17
N LYS A 18 23.09 0.22 5.71
CA LYS A 18 24.34 -0.53 5.79
C LYS A 18 24.81 -0.91 4.39
N HIS A 19 23.92 -1.42 3.54
CA HIS A 19 24.23 -1.82 2.16
C HIS A 19 24.79 -0.65 1.34
N VAL A 20 24.18 0.53 1.46
CA VAL A 20 24.67 1.76 0.81
C VAL A 20 26.07 2.14 1.30
N LYS A 21 26.34 2.03 2.60
CA LYS A 21 27.68 2.31 3.15
C LYS A 21 28.72 1.32 2.64
N ASP A 22 28.38 0.04 2.61
CA ASP A 22 29.27 -1.02 2.13
C ASP A 22 29.56 -0.83 0.63
N TYR A 23 28.55 -0.50 -0.18
CA TYR A 23 28.74 -0.15 -1.59
C TYR A 23 29.67 1.06 -1.82
N ILE A 24 29.52 2.13 -1.04
CA ILE A 24 30.41 3.32 -1.12
C ILE A 24 31.84 2.93 -0.75
N ALA A 25 32.03 2.13 0.30
CA ALA A 25 33.35 1.65 0.70
C ALA A 25 33.98 0.78 -0.40
N MET A 26 33.19 -0.09 -1.03
CA MET A 26 33.65 -0.93 -2.13
C MET A 26 34.05 -0.13 -3.37
N GLN A 27 33.32 0.92 -3.72
CA GLN A 27 33.69 1.82 -4.82
C GLN A 27 35.01 2.56 -4.57
N ALA A 28 35.32 2.89 -3.31
CA ALA A 28 36.55 3.57 -2.94
C ALA A 28 37.77 2.63 -2.95
N ASP A 29 37.55 1.32 -2.78
CA ASP A 29 38.61 0.31 -2.74
C ASP A 29 38.97 -0.19 -4.15
N LYS A 30 40.11 0.28 -4.65
CA LYS A 30 40.65 -0.10 -5.97
C LYS A 30 41.09 -1.57 -6.06
N SER A 31 41.20 -2.28 -4.94
CA SER A 31 41.55 -3.71 -4.94
C SER A 31 40.35 -4.61 -5.26
N ILE A 32 39.13 -4.09 -5.15
CA ILE A 32 37.91 -4.83 -5.44
C ILE A 32 37.64 -4.79 -6.94
N ILE A 33 37.27 -5.95 -7.49
CA ILE A 33 36.98 -6.11 -8.90
C ILE A 33 35.67 -5.39 -9.23
N SER A 34 35.67 -4.58 -10.29
CA SER A 34 34.51 -3.78 -10.72
C SER A 34 33.21 -4.59 -10.86
N GLY A 35 33.28 -5.84 -11.34
CA GLY A 35 32.12 -6.73 -11.44
C GLY A 35 31.46 -7.02 -10.08
N ILE A 36 32.25 -7.19 -9.01
CA ILE A 36 31.75 -7.43 -7.65
C ILE A 36 31.05 -6.17 -7.12
N VAL A 37 31.61 -4.99 -7.38
CA VAL A 37 30.99 -3.70 -7.01
C VAL A 37 29.66 -3.52 -7.75
N TYR A 38 29.60 -3.89 -9.03
CA TYR A 38 28.38 -3.83 -9.82
C TYR A 38 27.29 -4.79 -9.30
N GLU A 39 27.64 -6.04 -9.02
CA GLU A 39 26.71 -7.04 -8.47
C GLU A 39 26.13 -6.58 -7.13
N HIS A 40 26.97 -6.11 -6.22
CA HIS A 40 26.52 -5.57 -4.93
C HIS A 40 25.62 -4.32 -5.09
N GLY A 41 25.93 -3.45 -6.06
CA GLY A 41 25.08 -2.31 -6.40
C GLY A 41 23.69 -2.75 -6.91
N MET A 42 23.62 -3.81 -7.71
CA MET A 42 22.37 -4.38 -8.21
C MET A 42 21.54 -5.03 -7.09
N GLU A 43 22.18 -5.72 -6.15
CA GLU A 43 21.51 -6.25 -4.95
C GLU A 43 20.83 -5.12 -4.17
N GLY A 44 21.55 -4.02 -3.95
CA GLY A 44 21.03 -2.87 -3.22
C GLY A 44 19.87 -2.16 -3.92
N PHE A 45 19.93 -2.08 -5.25
CA PHE A 45 18.85 -1.54 -6.04
C PHE A 45 17.57 -2.36 -5.89
N ASN A 46 17.67 -3.70 -5.96
CA ASN A 46 16.53 -4.59 -5.80
C ASN A 46 15.95 -4.50 -4.39
N GLU A 47 16.79 -4.52 -3.35
CA GLU A 47 16.36 -4.35 -1.95
C GLU A 47 15.66 -3.00 -1.73
N GLN A 48 16.15 -1.93 -2.36
CA GLN A 48 15.50 -0.63 -2.31
C GLN A 48 14.12 -0.63 -2.98
N GLU A 49 13.99 -1.29 -4.13
CA GLU A 49 12.71 -1.40 -4.85
C GLU A 49 11.66 -2.17 -4.03
N GLU A 50 12.04 -3.31 -3.45
CA GLU A 50 11.18 -4.10 -2.56
C GLU A 50 10.75 -3.31 -1.31
N ASN A 51 11.68 -2.56 -0.72
CA ASN A 51 11.39 -1.70 0.43
C ASN A 51 10.41 -0.58 0.10
N ASN A 52 10.57 0.07 -1.06
CA ASN A 52 9.65 1.11 -1.50
C ASN A 52 8.22 0.56 -1.67
N LEU A 53 8.07 -0.63 -2.27
CA LEU A 53 6.78 -1.30 -2.39
C LEU A 53 6.15 -1.56 -1.02
N LEU A 54 6.93 -2.07 -0.06
CA LEU A 54 6.43 -2.32 1.29
C LEU A 54 5.97 -1.03 1.98
N LEU A 55 6.70 0.07 1.80
CA LEU A 55 6.33 1.39 2.32
C LEU A 55 5.02 1.88 1.72
N TYR A 56 4.84 1.79 0.39
CA TYR A 56 3.59 2.18 -0.25
C TYR A 56 2.40 1.37 0.25
N LEU A 57 2.57 0.05 0.41
CA LEU A 57 1.54 -0.81 0.98
C LEU A 57 1.22 -0.44 2.44
N SER A 58 2.23 -0.08 3.23
CA SER A 58 2.05 0.41 4.61
C SER A 58 1.17 1.66 4.64
N MET A 59 1.50 2.66 3.83
CA MET A 59 0.74 3.92 3.74
C MET A 59 -0.70 3.70 3.25
N ALA A 60 -0.88 2.82 2.27
CA ALA A 60 -2.21 2.46 1.77
C ALA A 60 -3.05 1.80 2.88
N MET A 61 -2.46 0.91 3.67
CA MET A 61 -3.14 0.25 4.79
C MET A 61 -3.53 1.20 5.91
N GLU A 62 -2.70 2.20 6.22
CA GLU A 62 -3.06 3.25 7.18
C GLU A 62 -4.27 4.04 6.70
N THR A 63 -4.28 4.45 5.42
CA THR A 63 -5.43 5.14 4.80
C THR A 63 -6.70 4.29 4.88
N VAL A 64 -6.61 2.99 4.57
CA VAL A 64 -7.77 2.07 4.67
C VAL A 64 -8.28 1.98 6.10
N LYS A 65 -7.38 1.94 7.09
CA LYS A 65 -7.74 1.89 8.50
C LYS A 65 -8.46 3.16 8.95
N GLU A 66 -8.01 4.34 8.51
CA GLU A 66 -8.67 5.61 8.79
C GLU A 66 -10.08 5.67 8.19
N ILE A 67 -10.23 5.27 6.92
CA ILE A 67 -11.53 5.20 6.24
C ILE A 67 -12.46 4.20 6.94
N ALA A 68 -11.94 3.04 7.33
CA ALA A 68 -12.71 2.04 8.06
C ALA A 68 -13.18 2.56 9.42
N GLY A 69 -12.35 3.32 10.14
CA GLY A 69 -12.72 3.98 11.39
C GLY A 69 -13.90 4.93 11.21
N LEU A 70 -13.88 5.75 10.16
CA LEU A 70 -15.02 6.61 9.80
C LEU A 70 -16.28 5.79 9.53
N TYR A 71 -16.16 4.67 8.80
CA TYR A 71 -17.30 3.81 8.55
C TYR A 71 -17.87 3.21 9.84
N ASP A 72 -17.02 2.81 10.79
CA ASP A 72 -17.44 2.32 12.10
C ASP A 72 -18.18 3.38 12.92
N ASP A 73 -17.78 4.64 12.83
CA ASP A 73 -18.44 5.77 13.50
C ASP A 73 -19.82 6.08 12.89
N TYR A 74 -20.00 5.84 11.59
CA TYR A 74 -21.23 6.16 10.86
C TYR A 74 -22.09 4.93 10.51
N LYS A 75 -21.69 3.71 10.87
CA LYS A 75 -22.42 2.47 10.50
C LYS A 75 -23.85 2.45 11.01
N ASP A 76 -24.08 3.07 12.17
CA ASP A 76 -25.40 3.14 12.81
C ASP A 76 -26.17 4.41 12.42
N VAL A 77 -25.57 5.32 11.63
CA VAL A 77 -26.21 6.55 11.17
C VAL A 77 -27.08 6.27 9.96
N VAL A 78 -28.35 6.01 10.24
CA VAL A 78 -29.38 5.75 9.24
C VAL A 78 -29.94 7.08 8.71
N CYS A 79 -29.46 7.55 7.55
CA CYS A 79 -30.10 8.68 6.86
C CYS A 79 -31.59 8.39 6.59
N THR A 80 -32.49 9.27 7.04
CA THR A 80 -33.95 9.08 6.98
C THR A 80 -34.62 9.76 5.79
N CYS A 81 -33.85 10.34 4.86
CA CYS A 81 -34.45 10.99 3.69
C CYS A 81 -35.18 9.98 2.81
N SER A 82 -36.23 10.44 2.11
CA SER A 82 -37.10 9.59 1.27
C SER A 82 -36.30 8.79 0.22
N LYS A 83 -35.22 9.37 -0.30
CA LYS A 83 -34.29 8.70 -1.23
C LYS A 83 -33.59 7.52 -0.55
N CYS A 84 -32.89 7.73 0.57
CA CYS A 84 -32.22 6.66 1.31
C CYS A 84 -33.19 5.59 1.83
N ALA A 85 -34.40 5.99 2.24
CA ALA A 85 -35.45 5.06 2.63
C ALA A 85 -35.90 4.15 1.47
N TYR A 86 -36.03 4.70 0.25
CA TYR A 86 -36.30 3.90 -0.93
C TYR A 86 -35.15 2.93 -1.26
N TYR A 87 -33.88 3.36 -1.17
CA TYR A 87 -32.73 2.48 -1.40
C TYR A 87 -32.60 1.33 -0.38
N ARG A 88 -33.07 1.51 0.85
CA ARG A 88 -33.15 0.45 1.87
C ARG A 88 -34.43 -0.39 1.81
N SER A 89 -35.37 -0.02 0.93
CA SER A 89 -36.68 -0.69 0.90
C SER A 89 -36.56 -2.12 0.36
N PRO A 90 -37.40 -3.05 0.84
CA PRO A 90 -37.48 -4.41 0.29
C PRO A 90 -37.76 -4.43 -1.22
N LYS A 91 -38.47 -3.40 -1.71
CA LYS A 91 -38.79 -3.22 -3.13
C LYS A 91 -37.52 -3.04 -3.97
N ARG A 92 -36.59 -2.18 -3.53
CA ARG A 92 -35.28 -1.99 -4.18
C ARG A 92 -34.42 -3.26 -4.13
N LEU A 93 -34.40 -3.95 -3.00
CA LEU A 93 -33.62 -5.19 -2.82
C LEU A 93 -34.12 -6.33 -3.73
N ALA A 94 -35.44 -6.37 -3.99
CA ALA A 94 -36.06 -7.32 -4.89
C ALA A 94 -35.88 -6.97 -6.38
N GLU A 95 -35.64 -5.70 -6.72
CA GLU A 95 -35.42 -5.24 -8.10
C GLU A 95 -34.05 -5.68 -8.67
N GLY A 96 -33.17 -6.27 -7.85
CA GLY A 96 -31.82 -6.68 -8.27
C GLY A 96 -30.93 -5.47 -8.52
N HIS A 97 -29.64 -5.57 -8.21
CA HIS A 97 -28.69 -4.58 -8.69
C HIS A 97 -28.63 -4.72 -10.21
N GLU A 98 -29.32 -3.86 -10.97
CA GLU A 98 -28.88 -3.56 -12.33
C GLU A 98 -27.46 -3.00 -12.20
N ASP A 99 -26.51 -3.91 -12.38
CA ASP A 99 -25.10 -3.72 -12.63
C ASP A 99 -24.52 -2.33 -12.34
N MET A 100 -23.68 -2.27 -11.29
CA MET A 100 -22.58 -1.31 -11.25
C MET A 100 -21.45 -1.68 -12.25
N ALA A 101 -21.69 -2.62 -13.18
CA ALA A 101 -20.88 -2.71 -14.38
C ALA A 101 -21.10 -1.43 -15.18
N ARG A 102 -20.01 -0.69 -15.38
CA ARG A 102 -19.92 0.51 -16.23
C ARG A 102 -20.81 0.32 -17.45
N LYS A 103 -21.96 1.01 -17.52
CA LYS A 103 -22.72 1.14 -18.77
C LYS A 103 -21.76 1.77 -19.75
N GLU A 104 -21.30 1.01 -20.75
CA GLU A 104 -20.58 1.58 -21.87
C GLU A 104 -21.48 2.65 -22.48
N LEU A 105 -21.07 3.91 -22.34
CA LEU A 105 -21.75 5.01 -23.00
C LEU A 105 -21.56 4.80 -24.50
N PRO A 106 -22.63 4.87 -25.31
CA PRO A 106 -22.48 4.81 -26.75
C PRO A 106 -21.71 6.06 -27.19
N TRP A 107 -20.63 5.83 -27.92
CA TRP A 107 -19.83 6.85 -28.60
C TRP A 107 -20.71 7.81 -29.40
#